data_AF-A0A2W2E6B7-F1
#
_entry.id   AF-A0A2W2E6B7-F1
#
_cell.length_a   1.000
_cell.length_b   1.000
_cell.length_c   1.000
_cell.angle_alpha   90.00
_cell.angle_beta   90.00
_cell.angle_gamma   90.00
#
_symmetry.space_group_name_H-M   'P 1'
#
loop_
_entity.id
_entity.type
_entity.pdbx_description
1 polymer ?
#
loop_
_entity_poly.entity_id
_entity_poly.type
_entity_poly.pdbx_seq_one_letter_code
_entity_poly.pdbx_strand_id
1 'polypeptide(L)'
;MPSAEPAYFDPLSTTDLTNTICERFERERTRPLINELPFFEGSGLYAIYCIAEGSDLYDPLIPFDIPVYVGKSHSHSSATGKPAKTSHPLWLRVGQHRKSIGEVESLRLEQFGIRILRTPDVHCDLGENGLRVGFQPVWNSELTGFGSNEQGSTTRSSARSRWDTVHPGRRRSFGAEPHDPEALRTAVRQRVARQVASCHLLPWRAHMLGPSSRSC
;
A
#
# COMPACT_ATOMS: atom_id res chain seq x y z
N MET A 1 2.56 45.26 -4.56
CA MET A 1 3.92 45.18 -3.97
C MET A 1 4.17 43.71 -3.65
N PRO A 2 5.23 43.08 -4.16
CA PRO A 2 5.59 41.74 -3.69
C PRO A 2 5.84 41.81 -2.17
N SER A 3 5.29 40.86 -1.42
CA SER A 3 5.43 40.77 0.03
C SER A 3 6.92 40.77 0.39
N ALA A 4 7.33 41.64 1.31
CA ALA A 4 8.71 41.78 1.80
C ALA A 4 9.07 40.75 2.89
N GLU A 5 8.25 39.71 3.04
CA GLU A 5 8.47 38.69 4.07
C GLU A 5 9.62 37.75 3.67
N PRO A 6 10.60 37.51 4.56
CA PRO A 6 11.67 36.55 4.29
C PRO A 6 11.12 35.12 4.17
N ALA A 7 11.80 34.28 3.40
CA ALA A 7 11.40 32.88 3.25
C ALA A 7 11.49 32.13 4.58
N TYR A 8 10.42 31.38 4.91
CA TYR A 8 10.41 30.44 6.02
C TYR A 8 11.00 29.10 5.57
N PHE A 9 11.90 28.53 6.36
CA PHE A 9 12.48 27.21 6.14
C PHE A 9 12.45 26.42 7.44
N ASP A 10 11.73 25.30 7.43
CA ASP A 10 11.73 24.33 8.52
C ASP A 10 12.58 23.11 8.11
N PRO A 11 13.81 22.96 8.63
CA PRO A 11 14.65 21.80 8.32
C PRO A 11 14.05 20.47 8.81
N LEU A 12 13.02 20.51 9.68
CA LEU A 12 12.30 19.35 10.20
C LEU A 12 10.84 19.29 9.71
N SER A 13 10.56 19.97 8.60
CA SER A 13 9.26 19.95 7.92
C SER A 13 8.79 18.51 7.70
N THR A 14 7.68 18.15 8.35
CA THR A 14 7.10 16.79 8.24
C THR A 14 6.64 16.49 6.81
N THR A 15 6.24 17.51 6.06
CA THR A 15 5.90 17.42 4.64
C THR A 15 7.12 17.03 3.81
N ASP A 16 8.26 17.72 4.00
CA ASP A 16 9.48 17.46 3.22
C ASP A 16 10.11 16.11 3.59
N LEU A 17 10.08 15.76 4.87
CA LEU A 17 10.43 14.42 5.36
C LEU A 17 9.56 13.34 4.72
N THR A 18 8.24 13.54 4.68
CA THR A 18 7.30 12.59 4.06
C THR A 18 7.60 12.42 2.57
N ASN A 19 7.81 13.52 1.85
CA ASN A 19 8.14 13.50 0.42
C ASN A 19 9.46 12.76 0.17
N THR A 20 10.48 13.03 0.98
CA THR A 20 11.79 12.36 0.91
C THR A 20 11.67 10.84 1.14
N ILE A 21 10.88 10.44 2.14
CA ILE A 21 10.64 9.01 2.43
C ILE A 21 9.89 8.35 1.26
N CYS A 22 8.85 8.99 0.72
CA CYS A 22 8.07 8.47 -0.41
C CYS A 22 8.91 8.37 -1.69
N GLU A 23 9.73 9.38 -1.98
CA GLU A 23 10.67 9.38 -3.11
C GLU A 23 11.67 8.23 -2.98
N ARG A 24 12.26 8.05 -1.79
CA ARG A 24 13.17 6.93 -1.53
C ARG A 24 12.47 5.59 -1.69
N PHE A 25 11.24 5.46 -1.20
CA PHE A 25 10.43 4.25 -1.32
C PHE A 25 10.17 3.89 -2.78
N GLU A 26 9.84 4.86 -3.64
CA GLU A 26 9.59 4.62 -5.05
C GLU A 26 10.82 4.16 -5.84
N ARG A 27 12.02 4.55 -5.41
CA ARG A 27 13.27 4.06 -6.01
C ARG A 27 13.59 2.61 -5.66
N GLU A 28 12.93 2.03 -4.66
CA GLU A 28 13.18 0.64 -4.28
C GLU A 28 12.69 -0.31 -5.36
N ARG A 29 13.48 -1.36 -5.61
CA ARG A 29 13.16 -2.35 -6.65
C ARG A 29 11.87 -3.10 -6.31
N THR A 30 10.97 -3.20 -7.28
CA THR A 30 9.81 -4.10 -7.18
C THR A 30 10.27 -5.56 -7.24
N ARG A 31 9.86 -6.37 -6.27
CA ARG A 31 10.19 -7.80 -6.14
C ARG A 31 8.93 -8.63 -6.40
N PRO A 32 8.97 -9.71 -7.19
CA PRO A 32 7.82 -10.59 -7.38
C PRO A 32 7.33 -11.19 -6.05
N LEU A 33 6.02 -11.17 -5.81
CA LEU A 33 5.41 -11.65 -4.55
C LEU A 33 5.21 -13.18 -4.53
N ILE A 34 5.33 -13.83 -5.69
CA ILE A 34 5.31 -15.30 -5.80
C ILE A 34 6.45 -15.97 -5.03
N ASN A 35 7.57 -15.29 -4.84
CA ASN A 35 8.70 -15.81 -4.08
C ASN A 35 8.62 -15.33 -2.63
N GLU A 36 8.99 -16.21 -1.71
CA GLU A 36 9.21 -15.78 -0.33
C GLU A 36 10.42 -14.85 -0.26
N LEU A 37 10.32 -13.84 0.59
CA LEU A 37 11.42 -12.91 0.80
C LEU A 37 12.49 -13.57 1.65
N PRO A 38 13.79 -13.33 1.35
CA PRO A 38 14.85 -13.69 2.27
C PRO A 38 14.59 -13.05 3.64
N PHE A 39 14.97 -13.74 4.70
CA PHE A 39 14.79 -13.25 6.06
C PHE A 39 15.52 -11.93 6.28
N PHE A 40 14.87 -11.00 6.98
CA PHE A 40 15.47 -9.77 7.48
C PHE A 40 14.75 -9.27 8.73
N GLU A 41 15.46 -8.54 9.56
CA GLU A 41 14.92 -7.93 10.77
C GLU A 41 14.49 -6.46 10.55
N GLY A 42 13.66 -5.95 11.44
CA GLY A 42 13.28 -4.56 11.53
C GLY A 42 11.88 -4.23 10.99
N SER A 43 11.53 -2.96 11.19
CA SER A 43 10.31 -2.32 10.74
C SER A 43 10.48 -1.62 9.40
N GLY A 44 9.35 -1.16 8.85
CA GLY A 44 9.37 -0.40 7.62
C GLY A 44 8.02 -0.26 6.93
N LEU A 45 8.12 0.20 5.69
CA LEU A 45 7.03 0.40 4.74
C LEU A 45 7.00 -0.73 3.73
N TYR A 46 5.82 -1.02 3.21
CA TYR A 46 5.66 -1.86 2.04
C TYR A 46 4.45 -1.43 1.21
N ALA A 47 4.49 -1.74 -0.07
CA ALA A 47 3.39 -1.51 -0.99
C ALA A 47 3.33 -2.65 -2.00
N ILE A 48 2.11 -3.10 -2.29
CA ILE A 48 1.80 -4.19 -3.21
C ILE A 48 1.33 -3.57 -4.51
N TYR A 49 1.83 -4.08 -5.62
CA TYR A 49 1.59 -3.59 -6.97
C TYR A 49 1.04 -4.73 -7.83
N CYS A 50 0.11 -4.43 -8.73
CA CYS A 50 -0.13 -5.28 -9.88
C CYS A 50 1.04 -5.08 -10.86
N ILE A 51 1.67 -6.16 -11.32
CA ILE A 51 2.85 -6.13 -12.21
C ILE A 51 2.66 -6.93 -13.50
N ALA A 52 1.55 -7.66 -13.63
CA ALA A 52 1.20 -8.41 -14.83
C ALA A 52 -0.32 -8.43 -15.02
N GLU A 53 -0.75 -8.39 -16.27
CA GLU A 53 -2.16 -8.33 -16.65
C GLU A 53 -2.96 -9.57 -16.22
N GLY A 54 -4.29 -9.43 -16.25
CA GLY A 54 -5.24 -10.50 -15.96
C GLY A 54 -6.18 -10.17 -14.82
N SER A 55 -6.34 -8.90 -14.48
CA SER A 55 -7.43 -8.39 -13.64
C SER A 55 -7.96 -7.10 -14.23
N ASP A 56 -9.20 -7.14 -14.74
CA ASP A 56 -9.91 -5.97 -15.27
C ASP A 56 -9.97 -4.78 -14.30
N LEU A 57 -9.87 -5.06 -12.99
CA LEU A 57 -9.84 -4.05 -11.93
C LEU A 57 -8.48 -3.37 -11.77
N TYR A 58 -7.37 -4.07 -11.99
CA TYR A 58 -6.04 -3.61 -11.55
C TYR A 58 -5.06 -3.40 -12.69
N ASP A 59 -5.30 -3.99 -13.86
CA ASP A 59 -4.44 -3.85 -15.05
C ASP A 59 -4.14 -2.37 -15.40
N PRO A 60 -5.09 -1.42 -15.31
CA PRO A 60 -4.80 -0.01 -15.61
C PRO A 60 -3.77 0.66 -14.67
N LEU A 61 -3.46 0.07 -13.51
CA LEU A 61 -2.47 0.59 -12.57
C LEU A 61 -1.03 0.25 -12.96
N ILE A 62 -0.83 -0.80 -13.78
CA ILE A 62 0.49 -1.36 -14.11
C ILE A 62 1.39 -0.32 -14.80
N PRO A 63 0.95 0.39 -15.88
CA PRO A 63 1.84 1.30 -16.61
C PRO A 63 2.29 2.52 -15.79
N PHE A 64 1.53 2.84 -14.73
CA PHE A 64 1.76 4.00 -13.88
C PHE A 64 2.43 3.65 -12.56
N ASP A 65 2.74 2.36 -12.35
CA ASP A 65 3.41 1.87 -11.14
C ASP A 65 2.69 2.37 -9.87
N ILE A 66 1.36 2.19 -9.84
CA ILE A 66 0.49 2.62 -8.73
C ILE A 66 0.22 1.41 -7.83
N PRO A 67 0.43 1.50 -6.51
CA PRO A 67 0.16 0.39 -5.62
C PRO A 67 -1.35 0.13 -5.45
N VAL A 68 -1.73 -1.15 -5.36
CA VAL A 68 -3.08 -1.56 -4.96
C VAL A 68 -3.26 -1.51 -3.44
N TYR A 69 -2.17 -1.65 -2.69
CA TYR A 69 -2.16 -1.58 -1.23
C TYR A 69 -0.85 -0.98 -0.71
N VAL A 70 -0.95 -0.18 0.36
CA VAL A 70 0.19 0.37 1.12
C VAL A 70 0.00 0.01 2.59
N GLY A 71 1.10 -0.32 3.25
CA GLY A 71 1.09 -0.52 4.69
C GLY A 71 2.46 -0.33 5.34
N LYS A 72 2.45 -0.45 6.66
CA LYS A 72 3.63 -0.38 7.53
C LYS A 72 3.66 -1.54 8.51
N SER A 73 4.81 -1.74 9.13
CA SER A 73 4.98 -2.66 10.25
C SER A 73 6.02 -2.09 11.22
N HIS A 74 5.71 -2.09 12.51
CA HIS A 74 6.54 -1.48 13.56
C HIS A 74 7.28 -2.52 14.40
N SER A 75 8.48 -2.15 14.83
CA SER A 75 9.33 -2.92 15.76
C SER A 75 9.06 -2.61 17.23
N HIS A 76 8.29 -1.55 17.50
CA HIS A 76 7.78 -1.19 18.81
C HIS A 76 6.27 -0.92 18.72
N SER A 77 5.54 -1.19 19.81
CA SER A 77 4.14 -0.76 19.91
C SER A 77 4.09 0.75 20.09
N SER A 78 3.58 1.48 19.10
CA SER A 78 3.46 2.95 19.11
C SER A 78 2.69 3.48 20.33
N ALA A 79 1.79 2.67 20.91
CA ALA A 79 0.99 3.05 22.08
C ALA A 79 1.71 2.89 23.44
N THR A 80 2.80 2.13 23.51
CA THR A 80 3.42 1.77 24.81
C THR A 80 4.94 1.84 24.84
N GLY A 81 5.60 2.08 23.70
CA GLY A 81 7.07 2.11 23.59
C GLY A 81 7.76 0.76 23.87
N LYS A 82 6.99 -0.29 24.17
CA LYS A 82 7.53 -1.61 24.47
C LYS A 82 8.04 -2.27 23.17
N PRO A 83 9.15 -3.03 23.23
CA PRO A 83 9.62 -3.84 22.12
C PRO A 83 8.48 -4.68 21.54
N ALA A 84 8.38 -4.75 20.21
CA ALA A 84 7.50 -5.71 19.58
C ALA A 84 7.90 -7.12 20.00
N LYS A 85 6.93 -8.04 19.97
CA LYS A 85 7.15 -9.45 20.31
C LYS A 85 8.15 -10.17 19.36
N THR A 86 8.58 -9.51 18.28
CA THR A 86 9.41 -10.09 17.21
C THR A 86 10.37 -9.05 16.67
N SER A 87 11.60 -9.49 16.34
CA SER A 87 12.62 -8.66 15.70
C SER A 87 12.36 -8.38 14.22
N HIS A 88 11.43 -9.10 13.58
CA HIS A 88 11.22 -9.08 12.12
C HIS A 88 9.74 -8.85 11.72
N PRO A 89 9.09 -7.79 12.25
CA PRO A 89 7.67 -7.54 12.06
C PRO A 89 7.30 -7.25 10.60
N LEU A 90 8.17 -6.60 9.82
CA LEU A 90 7.91 -6.30 8.41
C LEU A 90 7.93 -7.56 7.54
N TRP A 91 8.93 -8.43 7.74
CA TRP A 91 9.02 -9.71 7.02
C TRP A 91 7.79 -10.59 7.28
N LEU A 92 7.36 -10.73 8.54
CA LEU A 92 6.15 -11.49 8.91
C LEU A 92 4.91 -10.93 8.22
N ARG A 93 4.78 -9.60 8.21
CA ARG A 93 3.61 -8.93 7.65
C ARG A 93 3.47 -9.17 6.15
N VAL A 94 4.59 -9.09 5.41
CA VAL A 94 4.59 -9.41 3.98
C VAL A 94 4.23 -10.88 3.74
N GLY A 95 4.77 -11.80 4.54
CA GLY A 95 4.44 -13.21 4.46
C GLY A 95 2.94 -13.48 4.66
N GLN A 96 2.29 -12.78 5.58
CA GLN A 96 0.84 -12.89 5.82
C GLN A 96 0.01 -12.41 4.61
N HIS A 97 0.42 -11.30 3.98
CA HIS A 97 -0.26 -10.77 2.80
C HIS A 97 -0.10 -11.67 1.59
N ARG A 98 1.10 -12.21 1.37
CA ARG A 98 1.36 -13.23 0.36
C ARG A 98 0.43 -14.42 0.55
N LYS A 99 0.31 -14.95 1.78
CA LYS A 99 -0.64 -16.05 2.07
C LYS A 99 -2.09 -15.64 1.79
N SER A 100 -2.51 -14.45 2.22
CA SER A 100 -3.88 -13.97 1.99
C SER A 100 -4.23 -13.85 0.51
N ILE A 101 -3.30 -13.43 -0.36
CA ILE A 101 -3.51 -13.39 -1.81
C ILE A 101 -3.52 -14.80 -2.40
N GLY A 102 -2.66 -15.70 -1.92
CA GLY A 102 -2.62 -17.10 -2.39
C GLY A 102 -3.82 -17.96 -1.97
N GLU A 103 -4.67 -17.47 -1.05
CA GLU A 103 -5.88 -18.16 -0.60
C GLU A 103 -7.12 -17.89 -1.46
N VAL A 104 -7.10 -16.87 -2.33
CA VAL A 104 -8.27 -16.48 -3.13
C VAL A 104 -8.12 -16.94 -4.58
N GLU A 105 -9.21 -17.39 -5.18
CA GLU A 105 -9.18 -17.90 -6.57
C GLU A 105 -9.14 -16.79 -7.62
N SER A 106 -9.65 -15.61 -7.25
CA SER A 106 -9.75 -14.45 -8.15
C SER A 106 -8.43 -13.72 -8.41
N LEU A 107 -7.36 -14.03 -7.67
CA LEU A 107 -6.05 -13.40 -7.77
C LEU A 107 -4.96 -14.46 -7.92
N ARG A 108 -3.94 -14.17 -8.72
CA ARG A 108 -2.75 -15.03 -8.87
C ARG A 108 -1.52 -14.32 -8.33
N LEU A 109 -0.71 -14.99 -7.52
CA LEU A 109 0.48 -14.38 -6.88
C LEU A 109 1.50 -13.85 -7.89
N GLU A 110 1.56 -14.46 -9.07
CA GLU A 110 2.37 -14.08 -10.23
C GLU A 110 2.07 -12.65 -10.71
N GLN A 111 0.83 -12.19 -10.50
CA GLN A 111 0.38 -10.86 -10.93
C GLN A 111 0.86 -9.75 -9.99
N PHE A 112 1.43 -10.09 -8.82
CA PHE A 112 1.74 -9.11 -7.80
C PHE A 112 3.24 -9.00 -7.53
N GLY A 113 3.65 -7.75 -7.33
CA GLY A 113 4.98 -7.37 -6.86
C GLY A 113 4.88 -6.58 -5.56
N ILE A 114 6.01 -6.45 -4.87
CA ILE A 114 6.11 -5.69 -3.63
C ILE A 114 7.37 -4.82 -3.61
N ARG A 115 7.21 -3.59 -3.13
CA ARG A 115 8.33 -2.74 -2.67
C ARG A 115 8.35 -2.68 -1.16
N ILE A 116 9.55 -2.62 -0.61
CA ILE A 116 9.78 -2.64 0.83
C ILE A 116 10.93 -1.69 1.14
N LEU A 117 10.74 -0.86 2.16
CA LEU A 117 11.77 0.04 2.67
C LEU A 117 11.84 -0.12 4.19
N ARG A 118 12.99 -0.59 4.69
CA ARG A 118 13.26 -0.61 6.13
C ARG A 118 13.54 0.81 6.59
N THR A 119 12.89 1.23 7.68
CA THR A 119 13.05 2.57 8.24
C THR A 119 12.60 2.56 9.72
N PRO A 120 13.14 3.42 10.59
CA PRO A 120 12.68 3.56 11.97
C PRO A 120 11.16 3.80 12.08
N ASP A 121 10.55 3.34 13.17
CA ASP A 121 9.10 3.37 13.38
C ASP A 121 8.48 4.77 13.23
N VAL A 122 9.17 5.81 13.72
CA VAL A 122 8.73 7.21 13.58
C VAL A 122 8.55 7.64 12.11
N HIS A 123 9.38 7.10 11.21
CA HIS A 123 9.32 7.41 9.78
C HIS A 123 8.34 6.50 9.02
N CYS A 124 8.03 5.31 9.56
CA CYS A 124 7.00 4.43 9.01
C CYS A 124 5.63 5.10 8.99
N ASP A 125 5.25 5.81 10.05
CA ASP A 125 3.97 6.49 10.12
C ASP A 125 3.84 7.61 9.07
N LEU A 126 4.89 8.42 8.91
CA LEU A 126 4.93 9.50 7.93
C LEU A 126 4.88 8.96 6.50
N GLY A 127 5.73 7.99 6.18
CA GLY A 127 5.80 7.43 4.82
C GLY A 127 4.55 6.67 4.42
N GLU A 128 3.95 5.88 5.32
CA GLU A 128 2.70 5.18 5.04
C GLU A 128 1.55 6.16 4.81
N ASN A 129 1.46 7.20 5.64
CA ASN A 129 0.45 8.24 5.44
C ASN A 129 0.66 8.97 4.10
N GLY A 130 1.90 9.35 3.77
CA GLY A 130 2.25 9.98 2.50
C GLY A 130 1.79 9.14 1.31
N LEU A 131 2.27 7.89 1.23
CA LEU A 131 1.91 6.95 0.16
C LEU A 131 0.39 6.69 0.11
N ARG A 132 -0.28 6.53 1.25
CA ARG A 132 -1.73 6.27 1.32
C ARG A 132 -2.55 7.48 0.86
N VAL A 133 -2.18 8.69 1.28
CA VAL A 133 -2.89 9.93 0.91
C VAL A 133 -2.64 10.28 -0.56
N GLY A 134 -1.40 10.12 -1.02
CA GLY A 134 -1.01 10.40 -2.40
C GLY A 134 -1.62 9.42 -3.38
N PHE A 135 -1.38 8.12 -3.21
CA PHE A 135 -1.85 7.12 -4.15
C PHE A 135 -3.31 6.72 -3.96
N GLN A 136 -3.88 6.88 -2.77
CA GLN A 136 -5.21 6.35 -2.40
C GLN A 136 -5.45 4.91 -2.89
N PRO A 137 -4.59 3.94 -2.49
CA PRO A 137 -4.65 2.58 -3.03
C PRO A 137 -6.03 1.96 -2.84
N VAL A 138 -6.49 1.23 -3.85
CA VAL A 138 -7.85 0.64 -3.88
C VAL A 138 -8.14 -0.31 -2.72
N TRP A 139 -7.16 -1.09 -2.25
CA TRP A 139 -7.34 -2.00 -1.11
C TRP A 139 -7.25 -1.29 0.25
N ASN A 140 -6.78 -0.03 0.28
CA ASN A 140 -6.83 0.80 1.48
C ASN A 140 -8.13 1.62 1.56
N SER A 141 -8.71 2.00 0.41
CA SER A 141 -9.80 2.97 0.32
C SER A 141 -11.16 2.34 -0.02
N GLU A 142 -11.24 1.57 -1.12
CA GLU A 142 -12.50 1.04 -1.64
C GLU A 142 -12.75 -0.41 -1.21
N LEU A 143 -11.71 -1.25 -1.21
CA LEU A 143 -11.76 -2.66 -0.81
C LEU A 143 -11.10 -2.85 0.56
N THR A 144 -11.69 -2.24 1.58
CA THR A 144 -11.18 -2.33 2.95
C THR A 144 -11.27 -3.76 3.50
N GLY A 145 -10.36 -4.10 4.43
CA GLY A 145 -10.30 -5.40 5.10
C GLY A 145 -9.21 -6.36 4.61
N PHE A 146 -8.45 -6.00 3.57
CA PHE A 146 -7.27 -6.77 3.16
C PHE A 146 -6.26 -6.92 4.32
N GLY A 147 -5.91 -5.78 4.94
CA GLY A 147 -4.90 -5.70 5.99
C GLY A 147 -5.32 -6.22 7.38
N SER A 148 -6.53 -6.72 7.56
CA SER A 148 -6.98 -7.18 8.88
C SER A 148 -6.22 -8.44 9.31
N ASN A 149 -5.83 -8.53 10.59
CA ASN A 149 -5.29 -9.76 11.17
C ASN A 149 -6.38 -10.84 11.31
N GLU A 150 -5.98 -12.10 11.43
CA GLU A 150 -6.88 -13.16 11.89
C GLU A 150 -7.44 -12.78 13.27
N GLN A 151 -8.75 -12.57 13.32
CA GLN A 151 -9.48 -12.30 14.56
C GLN A 151 -9.84 -13.66 15.17
N GLY A 152 -9.67 -13.79 16.49
CA GLY A 152 -9.85 -15.05 17.21
C GLY A 152 -11.25 -15.66 17.05
N SER A 153 -11.41 -16.91 17.49
CA SER A 153 -12.62 -17.73 17.32
C SER A 153 -13.93 -17.11 17.84
N THR A 154 -13.88 -16.08 18.68
CA THR A 154 -15.04 -15.38 19.25
C THR A 154 -15.65 -14.33 18.33
N THR A 155 -15.00 -13.96 17.22
CA THR A 155 -15.46 -12.90 16.27
C THR A 155 -15.95 -13.44 14.92
N ARG A 156 -16.26 -14.75 14.86
CA ARG A 156 -16.86 -15.43 13.68
C ARG A 156 -18.21 -14.84 13.21
N SER A 157 -18.77 -13.86 13.94
CA SER A 157 -19.96 -13.11 13.56
C SER A 157 -19.70 -11.83 12.75
N SER A 158 -18.44 -11.44 12.54
CA SER A 158 -18.11 -10.24 11.76
C SER A 158 -18.43 -10.46 10.27
N ALA A 159 -19.13 -9.50 9.66
CA ALA A 159 -19.48 -9.52 8.25
C ALA A 159 -18.23 -9.63 7.36
N ARG A 160 -18.39 -10.24 6.16
CA ARG A 160 -17.32 -10.28 5.16
C ARG A 160 -16.85 -8.87 4.83
N SER A 161 -15.54 -8.67 4.77
CA SER A 161 -14.99 -7.38 4.39
C SER A 161 -15.23 -7.08 2.91
N ARG A 162 -15.15 -5.80 2.51
CA ARG A 162 -15.30 -5.39 1.11
C ARG A 162 -14.27 -6.07 0.20
N TRP A 163 -13.05 -6.28 0.70
CA TRP A 163 -12.04 -7.05 -0.02
C TRP A 163 -12.43 -8.52 -0.18
N ASP A 164 -12.93 -9.17 0.87
CA ASP A 164 -13.38 -10.57 0.83
C ASP A 164 -14.63 -10.79 -0.03
N THR A 165 -15.50 -9.79 -0.15
CA THR A 165 -16.66 -9.81 -1.04
C THR A 165 -16.21 -9.82 -2.51
N VAL A 166 -15.20 -9.03 -2.89
CA VAL A 166 -14.69 -9.00 -4.27
C VAL A 166 -13.73 -10.17 -4.56
N HIS A 167 -13.01 -10.63 -3.53
CA HIS A 167 -12.01 -11.69 -3.59
C HIS A 167 -12.33 -12.81 -2.58
N PRO A 168 -13.31 -13.67 -2.87
CA PRO A 168 -13.65 -14.78 -1.99
C PRO A 168 -12.54 -15.85 -1.97
N GLY A 169 -12.40 -16.54 -0.84
CA GLY A 169 -11.51 -17.71 -0.69
C GLY A 169 -10.74 -17.78 0.63
N ARG A 170 -10.49 -16.64 1.28
CA ARG A 170 -9.79 -16.62 2.58
C ARG A 170 -10.55 -17.46 3.62
N ARG A 171 -9.84 -18.39 4.25
CA ARG A 171 -10.40 -19.36 5.23
C ARG A 171 -10.95 -18.73 6.50
N ARG A 172 -10.91 -17.41 6.63
CA ARG A 172 -11.29 -16.65 7.83
C ARG A 172 -12.50 -15.74 7.60
N SER A 173 -13.12 -15.82 6.43
CA SER A 173 -14.18 -14.92 5.98
C SER A 173 -15.54 -15.62 6.00
N PHE A 174 -16.14 -15.76 7.20
CA PHE A 174 -17.36 -16.55 7.45
C PHE A 174 -18.60 -15.73 7.86
N GLY A 175 -18.59 -14.42 7.61
CA GLY A 175 -19.72 -13.54 7.93
C GLY A 175 -20.81 -13.49 6.87
N ALA A 176 -21.90 -12.78 7.20
CA ALA A 176 -22.86 -12.32 6.21
C ALA A 176 -22.17 -11.49 5.12
N GLU A 177 -22.80 -11.43 3.94
CA GLU A 177 -22.31 -10.68 2.77
C GLU A 177 -23.16 -9.42 2.58
N PRO A 178 -22.90 -8.33 3.34
CA PRO A 178 -23.74 -7.13 3.31
C PRO A 178 -23.41 -6.20 2.12
N HIS A 179 -22.41 -6.54 1.31
CA HIS A 179 -21.88 -5.68 0.27
C HIS A 179 -22.26 -6.20 -1.10
N ASP A 180 -22.72 -5.31 -1.98
CA ASP A 180 -22.94 -5.62 -3.38
C ASP A 180 -21.58 -5.68 -4.12
N PRO A 181 -21.16 -6.86 -4.61
CA PRO A 181 -19.88 -7.01 -5.29
C PRO A 181 -19.76 -6.16 -6.57
N GLU A 182 -20.85 -5.93 -7.32
CA GLU A 182 -20.75 -5.14 -8.56
C GLU A 182 -20.66 -3.64 -8.28
N ALA A 183 -21.36 -3.16 -7.25
CA ALA A 183 -21.17 -1.79 -6.76
C ALA A 183 -19.72 -1.56 -6.29
N LEU A 184 -19.11 -2.54 -5.60
CA LEU A 184 -17.70 -2.47 -5.21
C LEU A 184 -16.76 -2.44 -6.41
N ARG A 185 -16.96 -3.32 -7.39
CA ARG A 185 -16.16 -3.35 -8.63
C ARG A 185 -16.26 -2.03 -9.39
N THR A 186 -17.46 -1.45 -9.47
CA THR A 186 -17.67 -0.14 -10.07
C THR A 186 -16.91 0.97 -9.33
N ALA A 187 -16.98 0.99 -7.99
CA ALA A 187 -16.23 1.94 -7.17
C ALA A 187 -14.71 1.81 -7.36
N VAL A 188 -14.21 0.57 -7.45
CA VAL A 188 -12.79 0.29 -7.74
C VAL A 188 -12.38 0.85 -9.10
N ARG A 189 -13.14 0.57 -10.17
CA ARG A 189 -12.84 1.11 -11.52
C ARG A 189 -12.79 2.63 -11.52
N GLN A 190 -13.73 3.30 -10.84
CA GLN A 190 -13.72 4.75 -10.69
C GLN A 190 -12.51 5.27 -9.91
N ARG A 191 -12.14 4.58 -8.82
CA ARG A 191 -10.94 4.92 -8.03
C ARG A 191 -9.68 4.79 -8.88
N VAL A 192 -9.51 3.67 -9.58
CA VAL A 192 -8.36 3.40 -10.46
C VAL A 192 -8.23 4.49 -11.53
N ALA A 193 -9.34 4.86 -12.19
CA ALA A 193 -9.34 5.93 -13.18
C ALA A 193 -8.84 7.27 -12.58
N ARG A 194 -9.26 7.62 -11.36
CA ARG A 194 -8.77 8.83 -10.66
C ARG A 194 -7.28 8.72 -10.30
N GLN A 195 -6.84 7.57 -9.79
CA GLN A 195 -5.43 7.35 -9.43
C GLN A 195 -4.52 7.53 -10.65
N VAL A 196 -4.88 6.93 -11.79
CA VAL A 196 -4.15 7.08 -13.06
C VAL A 196 -4.13 8.54 -13.51
N ALA A 197 -5.26 9.24 -13.40
CA ALA A 197 -5.35 10.64 -13.80
C ALA A 197 -4.52 11.59 -12.91
N SER A 198 -4.23 11.25 -11.65
CA SER A 198 -3.57 12.17 -10.71
C SER A 198 -2.17 11.73 -10.23
N CYS A 199 -1.72 10.51 -10.54
CA CYS A 199 -0.46 9.99 -9.98
C CYS A 199 0.79 10.80 -10.39
N HIS A 200 0.75 11.50 -11.52
CA HIS A 200 1.85 12.35 -11.97
C HIS A 200 1.97 13.66 -11.18
N LEU A 201 0.94 14.04 -10.41
CA LEU A 201 0.91 15.24 -9.57
C LEU A 201 1.51 15.02 -8.18
N LEU A 202 1.96 13.80 -7.88
CA LEU A 202 2.53 13.48 -6.57
C LEU A 202 3.84 14.27 -6.35
N PRO A 203 4.04 14.92 -5.19
CA PRO A 203 5.22 15.77 -4.96
C PRO A 203 6.56 15.06 -5.17
N TRP A 204 6.63 13.78 -4.81
CA TRP A 204 7.82 12.94 -4.95
C TRP A 204 7.99 12.34 -6.36
N ARG A 205 6.98 12.46 -7.25
CA ARG A 205 7.09 12.11 -8.67
C ARG A 205 7.29 13.32 -9.58
N ALA A 206 6.89 14.51 -9.15
CA ALA A 206 7.00 15.76 -9.91
C ALA A 206 8.44 16.05 -10.36
N HIS A 207 9.45 15.67 -9.55
CA HIS A 207 10.87 15.85 -9.87
C HIS A 207 11.48 14.68 -10.68
N MET A 208 10.84 13.51 -10.71
CA MET A 208 11.31 12.36 -11.51
C MET A 208 10.99 12.53 -13.00
N LEU A 209 10.03 13.39 -13.34
CA LEU A 209 9.71 13.83 -14.70
C LEU A 209 10.46 15.12 -15.05
N GLY A 210 11.80 15.11 -14.93
CA GLY A 210 12.64 16.14 -15.54
C GLY A 210 12.52 16.10 -17.08
N PRO A 211 12.79 17.20 -17.79
CA PRO A 211 12.51 17.31 -19.23
C PRO A 211 13.42 16.37 -20.03
N SER A 212 12.91 15.20 -20.40
CA SER A 212 13.55 14.29 -21.35
C SER A 212 12.49 13.62 -22.22
N SER A 213 11.92 14.42 -23.13
CA SER A 213 11.52 14.04 -24.49
C SER A 213 10.68 15.15 -25.14
N ARG A 214 11.33 16.27 -25.48
CA ARG A 214 10.92 17.10 -26.62
C ARG A 214 12.16 17.28 -27.48
N SER A 215 12.51 16.23 -28.22
CA SER A 215 13.52 16.28 -29.27
C SER A 215 13.16 15.26 -30.35
N CYS A 216 13.05 15.78 -31.58
CA CYS A 216 12.74 15.14 -32.87
C CYS A 216 11.25 15.00 -33.20
#